data_AF-A0A9R1EYI9-F1
#
_entry.id   AF-A0A9R1EYI9-F1
#
_cell.length_a   1.000
_cell.length_b   1.000
_cell.length_c   1.000
_cell.angle_alpha   90.00
_cell.angle_beta   90.00
_cell.angle_gamma   90.00
#
_symmetry.space_group_name_H-M   'P 1'
#
loop_
_entity.id
_entity.type
_entity.pdbx_description
1 polymer ?
#
loop_
_entity_poly.entity_id
_entity_poly.type
_entity_poly.pdbx_seq_one_letter_code
_entity_poly.pdbx_strand_id
1 'polypeptide(L)'
;MAAKTTSCFTFLTEAPILPTLNPKLFTPLLLLFAAAAFLDDIVSFVFVQPLADVVAGHVSPVNNTDLSSAEYAELMEMGRPLLQDGMKLILIAVSKVMVALAVGFVKKILFLFAASTTYSGYRYSLAELLRELVKGRISLKGPSITIAVIDALDFASAVLAALIPAPALMGGLSGVLSVKGLVYLIALLTSLYFTAVALVGVAASVVDRRCRGVGALRQAWRLVTLVRRKEGLLLVLVAHFVPTVVAPLYRVALVYAKTSMALCLCSLAMHAFLSCALQLFSLTAATVYYYQAMQSKEVINALWLC
;
A
#
# COMPACT_ATOMS: atom_id res chain seq x y z
N MET A 1 10.07 7.08 -41.94
CA MET A 1 10.02 6.97 -40.46
C MET A 1 8.57 6.80 -40.07
N ALA A 2 8.15 5.58 -39.71
CA ALA A 2 6.79 5.34 -39.24
C ALA A 2 6.64 5.91 -37.82
N ALA A 3 5.65 6.78 -37.62
CA ALA A 3 5.26 7.24 -36.30
C ALA A 3 4.78 6.03 -35.49
N LYS A 4 5.60 5.58 -34.54
CA LYS A 4 5.19 4.58 -33.55
C LYS A 4 4.12 5.26 -32.70
N THR A 5 2.86 5.03 -33.00
CA THR A 5 1.75 5.39 -32.11
C THR A 5 1.95 4.63 -30.81
N THR A 6 2.64 5.24 -29.85
CA THR A 6 2.77 4.70 -28.50
C THR A 6 1.38 4.73 -27.88
N SER A 7 0.75 3.56 -27.87
CA SER A 7 -0.51 3.33 -27.16
C SER A 7 -0.34 3.73 -25.70
N CYS A 8 -1.38 4.34 -25.11
CA CYS A 8 -1.42 4.73 -23.68
C CYS A 8 -1.19 3.55 -22.72
N PHE A 9 -1.20 2.31 -23.24
CA PHE A 9 -1.05 1.08 -22.49
C PHE A 9 0.37 0.48 -22.55
N THR A 10 1.31 1.07 -23.29
CA THR A 10 2.64 0.45 -23.51
C THR A 10 3.36 0.15 -22.19
N PHE A 11 3.28 1.05 -21.21
CA PHE A 11 3.92 0.82 -19.91
C PHE A 11 3.26 -0.34 -19.13
N LEU A 12 1.94 -0.54 -19.26
CA LEU A 12 1.23 -1.66 -18.62
C LEU A 12 1.55 -3.00 -19.30
N THR A 13 1.75 -3.00 -20.61
CA THR A 13 2.17 -4.21 -21.32
C THR A 13 3.63 -4.56 -21.04
N GLU A 14 4.48 -3.57 -20.77
CA GLU A 14 5.90 -3.76 -20.46
C GLU A 14 6.15 -4.11 -18.98
N ALA A 15 5.33 -3.61 -18.05
CA ALA A 15 5.45 -3.87 -16.62
C ALA A 15 5.59 -5.37 -16.23
N PRO A 16 4.77 -6.31 -16.75
CA PRO A 16 4.87 -7.71 -16.38
C PRO A 16 6.06 -8.41 -17.06
N ILE A 17 6.65 -7.79 -18.09
CA ILE A 17 7.82 -8.35 -18.78
C ILE A 17 9.06 -8.21 -17.90
N LEU A 18 9.20 -7.12 -17.13
CA LEU A 18 10.37 -6.93 -16.26
C LEU A 18 10.63 -8.11 -15.31
N PRO A 19 9.64 -8.60 -14.54
CA PRO A 19 9.80 -9.81 -13.73
C PRO A 19 10.30 -11.02 -14.50
N THR A 20 9.85 -11.20 -15.74
CA THR A 20 10.25 -12.34 -16.60
C THR A 20 11.67 -12.20 -17.15
N LEU A 21 12.21 -10.98 -17.25
CA LEU A 21 13.58 -10.74 -17.72
C LEU A 21 14.64 -11.06 -16.67
N ASN A 22 14.29 -11.04 -15.38
CA ASN A 22 15.21 -11.37 -14.29
C ASN A 22 14.52 -12.22 -13.19
N PRO A 23 14.12 -13.46 -13.50
CA PRO A 23 13.41 -14.31 -12.55
C PRO A 23 14.25 -14.63 -11.31
N LYS A 24 15.58 -14.64 -11.43
CA LYS A 24 16.53 -14.86 -10.32
C LYS A 24 16.44 -13.80 -9.21
N LEU A 25 15.86 -12.64 -9.52
CA LEU A 25 15.64 -11.55 -8.56
C LEU A 25 14.17 -11.46 -8.16
N PHE A 26 13.26 -11.49 -9.12
CA PHE A 26 11.84 -11.25 -8.86
C PHE A 26 11.13 -12.42 -8.20
N THR A 27 11.45 -13.67 -8.57
CA THR A 27 10.86 -14.86 -7.94
C THR A 27 11.15 -14.94 -6.44
N PRO A 28 12.42 -14.83 -5.96
CA PRO A 28 12.67 -14.91 -4.54
C PRO A 28 12.13 -13.69 -3.77
N LEU A 29 12.10 -12.49 -4.35
CA LEU A 29 11.44 -11.33 -3.73
C LEU A 29 9.93 -11.55 -3.57
N LEU A 30 9.27 -12.02 -4.63
CA LEU A 30 7.83 -12.31 -4.60
C LEU A 30 7.50 -13.35 -3.54
N LEU A 31 8.24 -14.47 -3.51
CA LEU A 31 8.03 -15.54 -2.53
C LEU A 31 8.28 -15.07 -1.10
N LEU A 32 9.36 -14.32 -0.86
CA LEU A 32 9.70 -13.79 0.46
C LEU A 32 8.58 -12.90 1.02
N PHE A 33 8.09 -11.95 0.21
CA PHE A 33 7.06 -11.02 0.65
C PHE A 33 5.65 -11.61 0.66
N ALA A 34 5.36 -12.58 -0.22
CA ALA A 34 4.12 -13.35 -0.15
C ALA A 34 4.08 -14.21 1.12
N ALA A 35 5.18 -14.86 1.48
CA ALA A 35 5.29 -15.63 2.73
C ALA A 35 5.15 -14.71 3.96
N ALA A 36 5.79 -13.54 3.95
CA ALA A 36 5.65 -12.57 5.04
C ALA A 36 4.20 -12.07 5.19
N ALA A 37 3.52 -11.77 4.08
CA ALA A 37 2.12 -11.35 4.10
C ALA A 37 1.19 -12.49 4.57
N PHE A 38 1.46 -13.73 4.16
CA PHE A 38 0.71 -14.90 4.61
C PHE A 38 0.85 -15.13 6.12
N LEU A 39 2.06 -14.97 6.66
CA LEU A 39 2.29 -15.05 8.11
C LEU A 39 1.56 -13.93 8.87
N ASP A 40 1.55 -12.70 8.33
CA ASP A 40 0.79 -11.59 8.92
C ASP A 40 -0.72 -11.86 8.95
N ASP A 41 -1.25 -12.41 7.85
CA ASP A 41 -2.65 -12.83 7.74
C ASP A 41 -2.98 -13.93 8.78
N ILE A 42 -2.11 -14.93 8.96
CA ILE A 42 -2.27 -15.96 9.99
C ILE A 42 -2.28 -15.35 11.39
N VAL A 43 -1.33 -14.46 11.71
CA VAL A 43 -1.25 -13.84 13.04
C VAL A 43 -2.53 -13.05 13.33
N SER A 44 -3.04 -12.35 12.31
CA SER A 44 -4.30 -11.61 12.40
C SER A 44 -5.48 -12.53 12.71
N PHE A 45 -5.55 -13.64 11.99
CA PHE A 45 -6.64 -14.58 12.11
C PHE A 45 -6.61 -15.35 13.44
N VAL A 46 -5.44 -15.79 13.88
CA VAL A 46 -5.27 -16.65 15.07
C VAL A 46 -5.26 -15.86 16.38
N PHE A 47 -4.65 -14.67 16.40
CA PHE A 47 -4.44 -13.94 17.66
C PHE A 47 -5.24 -12.66 17.76
N VAL A 48 -5.33 -11.88 16.68
CA VAL A 48 -5.94 -10.54 16.73
C VAL A 48 -7.46 -10.64 16.70
N GLN A 49 -8.05 -11.46 15.82
CA GLN A 49 -9.50 -11.58 15.71
C GLN A 49 -10.16 -12.13 16.98
N PRO A 50 -9.69 -13.24 17.59
CA PRO A 50 -10.31 -13.75 18.81
C PRO A 50 -10.20 -12.78 19.99
N LEU A 51 -9.06 -12.10 20.12
CA LEU A 51 -8.87 -11.10 21.17
C LEU A 51 -9.77 -9.87 20.95
N ALA A 52 -9.97 -9.46 19.69
CA ALA A 52 -10.89 -8.39 19.34
C ALA A 52 -12.35 -8.78 19.63
N ASP A 53 -12.75 -10.02 19.34
CA ASP A 53 -14.08 -10.55 19.62
C ASP A 53 -14.35 -10.62 21.13
N VAL A 54 -13.36 -11.04 21.92
CA VAL A 54 -13.43 -11.02 23.40
C VAL A 54 -13.64 -9.60 23.90
N VAL A 55 -12.81 -8.63 23.47
CA VAL A 55 -12.96 -7.23 23.90
C VAL A 55 -14.32 -6.65 23.46
N ALA A 56 -14.77 -6.91 22.24
CA ALA A 56 -16.04 -6.42 21.72
C ALA A 56 -17.26 -7.02 22.45
N GLY A 57 -17.22 -8.32 22.77
CA GLY A 57 -18.28 -9.02 23.49
C GLY A 57 -18.52 -8.48 24.90
N HIS A 58 -17.51 -7.90 25.54
CA HIS A 58 -17.60 -7.35 26.90
C HIS A 58 -17.91 -5.84 26.92
N VAL A 59 -17.70 -5.11 25.83
CA VAL A 59 -18.10 -3.68 25.71
C VAL A 59 -19.61 -3.54 25.42
N SER A 60 -20.21 -4.51 24.72
CA SER A 60 -21.64 -4.51 24.38
C SER A 60 -22.62 -4.53 25.57
N PRO A 61 -22.37 -5.24 26.69
CA PRO A 61 -23.25 -5.19 27.86
C PRO A 61 -23.07 -3.91 28.70
N VAL A 62 -21.85 -3.37 28.82
CA VAL A 62 -21.57 -2.17 29.65
C VAL A 62 -22.34 -0.93 29.18
N ASN A 63 -22.61 -0.83 27.88
CA ASN A 63 -23.35 0.30 27.30
C ASN A 63 -24.88 0.23 27.53
N ASN A 64 -25.40 -0.87 28.09
CA ASN A 64 -26.84 -1.15 28.22
C ASN A 64 -27.31 -1.38 29.68
N THR A 65 -26.46 -1.13 30.69
CA THR A 65 -26.80 -1.35 32.11
C THR A 65 -26.75 -0.06 32.93
N ASP A 66 -27.85 0.25 33.62
CA ASP A 66 -27.91 1.32 34.63
C ASP A 66 -27.11 0.89 35.87
N LEU A 67 -25.97 1.55 36.13
CA LEU A 67 -25.01 1.11 37.13
C LEU A 67 -25.38 1.58 38.55
N SER A 68 -25.74 0.61 39.41
CA SER A 68 -25.74 0.76 40.88
C SER A 68 -24.34 0.50 41.47
N SER A 69 -24.05 1.05 42.65
CA SER A 69 -22.67 1.10 43.19
C SER A 69 -22.08 -0.25 43.63
N ALA A 70 -22.90 -1.28 43.88
CA ALA A 70 -22.43 -2.61 44.28
C ALA A 70 -21.93 -3.43 43.08
N GLU A 71 -22.62 -3.35 41.93
CA GLU A 71 -22.19 -3.96 40.66
C GLU A 71 -20.93 -3.29 40.09
N TYR A 72 -20.68 -2.02 40.43
CA TYR A 72 -19.49 -1.27 40.02
C TYR A 72 -18.18 -1.84 40.62
N ALA A 73 -18.23 -2.36 41.86
CA ALA A 73 -17.07 -2.97 42.50
C ALA A 73 -16.72 -4.33 41.88
N GLU A 74 -17.73 -5.14 41.56
CA GLU A 74 -17.60 -6.43 40.87
C GLU A 74 -17.15 -6.24 39.41
N LEU A 75 -17.64 -5.20 38.73
CA LEU A 75 -17.16 -4.76 37.40
C LEU A 75 -15.72 -4.21 37.41
N MET A 76 -15.25 -3.64 38.51
CA MET A 76 -13.84 -3.21 38.64
C MET A 76 -12.89 -4.40 38.86
N GLU A 77 -13.33 -5.44 39.57
CA GLU A 77 -12.58 -6.70 39.66
C GLU A 77 -12.58 -7.48 38.34
N MET A 78 -13.71 -7.54 37.65
CA MET A 78 -13.84 -8.15 36.31
C MET A 78 -13.27 -7.26 35.19
N GLY A 79 -13.16 -5.96 35.42
CA GLY A 79 -12.63 -4.95 34.48
C GLY A 79 -11.10 -4.85 34.49
N ARG A 80 -10.44 -5.35 35.53
CA ARG A 80 -8.97 -5.43 35.58
C ARG A 80 -8.39 -6.39 34.52
N PRO A 81 -8.91 -7.63 34.34
CA PRO A 81 -8.51 -8.46 33.21
C PRO A 81 -8.97 -7.88 31.86
N LEU A 82 -10.09 -7.14 31.81
CA LEU A 82 -10.54 -6.43 30.60
C LEU A 82 -9.56 -5.33 30.14
N LEU A 83 -9.10 -4.49 31.08
CA LEU A 83 -8.06 -3.48 30.83
C LEU A 83 -6.75 -4.14 30.41
N GLN A 84 -6.42 -5.27 31.02
CA GLN A 84 -5.22 -6.03 30.69
C GLN A 84 -5.30 -6.65 29.29
N ASP A 85 -6.43 -7.24 28.90
CA ASP A 85 -6.63 -7.83 27.57
C ASP A 85 -6.80 -6.77 26.49
N GLY A 86 -7.43 -5.63 26.80
CA GLY A 86 -7.46 -4.44 25.95
C GLY A 86 -6.06 -3.84 25.74
N MET A 87 -5.25 -3.72 26.80
CA MET A 87 -3.86 -3.28 26.69
C MET A 87 -3.01 -4.26 25.87
N LYS A 88 -3.20 -5.57 26.04
CA LYS A 88 -2.55 -6.59 25.19
C LYS A 88 -2.95 -6.41 23.73
N LEU A 89 -4.22 -6.18 23.43
CA LEU A 89 -4.70 -5.96 22.06
C LEU A 89 -4.10 -4.70 21.45
N ILE A 90 -4.05 -3.60 22.21
CA ILE A 90 -3.41 -2.35 21.78
C ILE A 90 -1.92 -2.59 21.50
N LEU A 91 -1.22 -3.27 22.40
CA LEU A 91 0.21 -3.57 22.23
C LEU A 91 0.44 -4.44 20.97
N ILE A 92 -0.34 -5.50 20.79
CA ILE A 92 -0.27 -6.36 19.60
C ILE A 92 -0.56 -5.56 18.34
N ALA A 93 -1.59 -4.71 18.35
CA ALA A 93 -1.95 -3.87 17.21
C ALA A 93 -0.82 -2.88 16.86
N VAL A 94 -0.25 -2.19 17.86
CA VAL A 94 0.88 -1.27 17.66
C VAL A 94 2.10 -2.02 17.13
N SER A 95 2.47 -3.15 17.74
CA SER A 95 3.57 -3.99 17.25
C SER A 95 3.36 -4.44 15.82
N LYS A 96 2.15 -4.88 15.48
CA LYS A 96 1.79 -5.31 14.14
C LYS A 96 1.91 -4.17 13.12
N VAL A 97 1.42 -2.97 13.45
CA VAL A 97 1.55 -1.79 12.60
C VAL A 97 3.03 -1.46 12.36
N MET A 98 3.87 -1.49 13.40
CA MET A 98 5.31 -1.22 13.26
C MET A 98 6.01 -2.24 12.36
N VAL A 99 5.70 -3.53 12.51
CA VAL A 99 6.24 -4.59 11.65
C VAL A 99 5.75 -4.43 10.21
N ALA A 100 4.46 -4.16 10.01
CA ALA A 100 3.87 -3.95 8.69
C ALA A 100 4.50 -2.74 7.96
N LEU A 101 4.76 -1.64 8.67
CA LEU A 101 5.46 -0.47 8.14
C LEU A 101 6.89 -0.82 7.72
N ALA A 102 7.65 -1.52 8.57
CA ALA A 102 9.02 -1.92 8.26
C ALA A 102 9.09 -2.89 7.06
N VAL A 103 8.25 -3.93 7.04
CA VAL A 103 8.18 -4.90 5.94
C VAL A 103 7.70 -4.22 4.66
N GLY A 104 6.70 -3.35 4.75
CA GLY A 104 6.18 -2.55 3.65
C GLY A 104 7.24 -1.64 3.04
N PHE A 105 8.04 -0.99 3.89
CA PHE A 105 9.17 -0.16 3.49
C PHE A 105 10.22 -0.96 2.71
N VAL A 106 10.71 -2.07 3.29
CA VAL A 106 11.72 -2.92 2.66
C VAL A 106 11.21 -3.49 1.34
N LYS A 107 9.94 -3.91 1.30
CA LYS A 107 9.28 -4.40 0.08
C LYS A 107 9.26 -3.37 -1.05
N LYS A 108 8.77 -2.15 -0.78
CA LYS A 108 8.72 -1.05 -1.77
C LYS A 108 10.13 -0.78 -2.33
N ILE A 109 11.13 -0.68 -1.44
CA ILE A 109 12.53 -0.45 -1.81
C ILE A 109 13.08 -1.55 -2.71
N LEU A 110 13.00 -2.81 -2.29
CA LEU A 110 13.59 -3.92 -3.04
C LEU A 110 12.92 -4.11 -4.40
N PHE A 111 11.59 -4.00 -4.49
CA PHE A 111 10.90 -4.09 -5.76
C PHE A 111 11.24 -2.95 -6.73
N LEU A 112 11.37 -1.71 -6.24
CA LEU A 112 11.74 -0.59 -7.10
C LEU A 112 13.19 -0.66 -7.56
N PHE A 113 14.12 -1.11 -6.71
CA PHE A 113 15.50 -1.35 -7.13
C PHE A 113 15.60 -2.53 -8.10
N ALA A 114 14.84 -3.61 -7.89
CA ALA A 114 14.78 -4.72 -8.81
C ALA A 114 14.25 -4.29 -10.19
N ALA A 115 13.19 -3.49 -10.20
CA ALA A 115 12.61 -2.95 -11.42
C ALA A 115 13.55 -1.97 -12.14
N SER A 116 14.16 -1.01 -11.44
CA SER A 116 15.06 -0.02 -12.05
C SER A 116 16.35 -0.64 -12.59
N THR A 117 16.97 -1.55 -11.84
CA THR A 117 18.19 -2.26 -12.29
C THR A 117 17.90 -3.18 -13.47
N THR A 118 16.78 -3.90 -13.45
CA THR A 118 16.39 -4.77 -14.57
C THR A 118 16.02 -3.95 -15.81
N TYR A 119 15.33 -2.81 -15.65
CA TYR A 119 15.01 -1.90 -16.77
C TYR A 119 16.27 -1.33 -17.43
N SER A 120 17.28 -0.98 -16.62
CA SER A 120 18.57 -0.47 -17.10
C SER A 120 19.50 -1.56 -17.65
N GLY A 121 19.07 -2.82 -17.67
CA GLY A 121 19.79 -3.95 -18.26
C GLY A 121 20.68 -4.72 -17.29
N TYR A 122 20.78 -4.31 -16.02
CA TYR A 122 21.51 -5.04 -14.99
C TYR A 122 20.69 -6.24 -14.49
N ARG A 123 21.28 -7.43 -14.52
CA ARG A 123 20.63 -8.69 -14.12
C ARG A 123 21.20 -9.23 -12.81
N TYR A 124 20.99 -8.49 -11.73
CA TYR A 124 21.42 -8.91 -10.40
C TYR A 124 20.63 -10.11 -9.89
N SER A 125 21.27 -10.98 -9.11
CA SER A 125 20.57 -11.89 -8.20
C SER A 125 20.12 -11.17 -6.92
N LEU A 126 19.20 -11.75 -6.14
CA LEU A 126 18.78 -11.18 -4.86
C LEU A 126 19.97 -10.94 -3.90
N ALA A 127 20.90 -11.90 -3.84
CA ALA A 127 22.10 -11.79 -3.01
C ALA A 127 23.02 -10.65 -3.47
N GLU A 128 23.19 -10.47 -4.78
CA GLU A 128 23.97 -9.35 -5.34
C GLU A 128 23.33 -8.00 -5.05
N LEU A 129 22.02 -7.88 -5.22
CA LEU A 129 21.30 -6.64 -4.96
C LEU A 129 21.40 -6.24 -3.48
N LEU A 130 21.24 -7.20 -2.56
CA LEU A 130 21.45 -6.98 -1.13
C LEU A 130 22.92 -6.62 -0.82
N ARG A 131 23.88 -7.28 -1.47
CA ARG A 131 25.30 -6.96 -1.30
C ARG A 131 25.63 -5.53 -1.77
N GLU A 132 25.08 -5.07 -2.88
CA GLU A 132 25.29 -3.70 -3.37
C GLU A 132 24.59 -2.64 -2.49
N LEU A 133 23.47 -3.00 -1.87
CA LEU A 133 22.82 -2.20 -0.82
C LEU A 133 23.69 -2.09 0.44
N VAL A 134 24.20 -3.20 0.94
CA VAL A 134 25.06 -3.25 2.15
C VAL A 134 26.39 -2.53 1.92
N LYS A 135 26.97 -2.64 0.73
CA LYS A 135 28.19 -1.92 0.35
C LYS A 135 27.98 -0.42 0.13
N GLY A 136 26.74 0.08 0.19
CA GLY A 136 26.42 1.48 0.02
C GLY A 136 26.59 2.00 -1.42
N ARG A 137 26.79 1.13 -2.42
CA ARG A 137 26.83 1.55 -3.83
C ARG A 137 25.45 2.01 -4.31
N ILE A 138 24.41 1.46 -3.71
CA ILE A 138 23.02 1.87 -3.89
C ILE A 138 22.62 2.75 -2.70
N SER A 139 22.32 4.02 -2.96
CA SER A 139 21.92 4.95 -1.90
C SER A 139 20.44 4.79 -1.56
N LEU A 140 20.15 4.28 -0.36
CA LEU A 140 18.80 4.20 0.19
C LEU A 140 18.24 5.56 0.59
N LYS A 141 19.10 6.56 0.83
CA LYS A 141 18.72 7.85 1.41
C LYS A 141 17.62 8.56 0.61
N GLY A 142 17.68 8.53 -0.72
CA GLY A 142 16.67 9.17 -1.55
C GLY A 142 15.28 8.52 -1.42
N PRO A 143 15.18 7.22 -1.74
CA PRO A 143 13.95 6.46 -1.57
C PRO A 143 13.40 6.47 -0.14
N SER A 144 14.27 6.37 0.88
CA SER A 144 13.87 6.45 2.29
C SER A 144 13.17 7.76 2.62
N ILE A 145 13.75 8.90 2.22
CA ILE A 145 13.16 10.23 2.48
C ILE A 145 11.83 10.37 1.74
N THR A 146 11.74 9.91 0.50
CA THR A 146 10.50 10.01 -0.29
C THR A 146 9.37 9.16 0.31
N ILE A 147 9.66 7.93 0.72
CA ILE A 147 8.67 7.06 1.38
C ILE A 147 8.25 7.67 2.73
N ALA A 148 9.18 8.18 3.54
CA ALA A 148 8.84 8.82 4.81
C ALA A 148 7.91 10.04 4.63
N VAL A 149 8.13 10.86 3.59
CA VAL A 149 7.25 11.98 3.27
C VAL A 149 5.87 11.50 2.84
N ILE A 150 5.79 10.45 2.02
CA ILE A 150 4.52 9.85 1.58
C ILE A 150 3.76 9.27 2.77
N ASP A 151 4.41 8.46 3.60
CA ASP A 151 3.79 7.80 4.74
C ASP A 151 3.32 8.85 5.78
N ALA A 152 4.05 9.97 5.95
CA ALA A 152 3.61 11.08 6.80
C ALA A 152 2.38 11.81 6.25
N LEU A 153 2.29 11.98 4.93
CA LEU A 153 1.13 12.55 4.25
C LEU A 153 -0.09 11.62 4.35
N ASP A 154 0.11 10.32 4.15
CA ASP A 154 -0.94 9.31 4.31
C ASP A 154 -1.46 9.30 5.75
N PHE A 155 -0.55 9.32 6.74
CA PHE A 155 -0.92 9.40 8.15
C PHE A 155 -1.71 10.67 8.48
N ALA A 156 -1.24 11.84 8.04
CA ALA A 156 -1.95 13.10 8.24
C ALA A 156 -3.35 13.07 7.60
N SER A 157 -3.47 12.48 6.40
CA SER A 157 -4.75 12.33 5.72
C SER A 157 -5.71 11.40 6.46
N ALA A 158 -5.21 10.31 7.04
CA ALA A 158 -6.00 9.36 7.82
C ALA A 158 -6.51 9.99 9.12
N VAL A 159 -5.68 10.78 9.81
CA VAL A 159 -6.08 11.54 11.00
C VAL A 159 -7.18 12.55 10.66
N LEU A 160 -7.01 13.30 9.56
CA LEU A 160 -8.03 14.22 9.04
C LEU A 160 -9.34 13.49 8.72
N ALA A 161 -9.28 12.32 8.10
CA ALA A 161 -10.46 11.52 7.79
C ALA A 161 -11.17 11.00 9.05
N ALA A 162 -10.41 10.60 10.08
CA ALA A 162 -10.95 10.11 11.36
C ALA A 162 -11.65 11.21 12.18
N LEU A 163 -11.27 12.48 11.98
CA LEU A 163 -11.91 13.63 12.62
C LEU A 163 -13.27 14.01 12.00
N ILE A 164 -13.62 13.43 10.85
CA ILE A 164 -14.93 13.64 10.22
C ILE A 164 -15.94 12.68 10.87
N PRO A 165 -17.01 13.17 11.55
CA PRO A 165 -17.96 12.33 12.27
C PRO A 165 -18.62 11.28 11.35
N ALA A 166 -18.53 10.00 11.76
CA ALA A 166 -19.03 8.84 11.02
C ALA A 166 -20.57 8.69 10.87
N PRO A 167 -21.49 9.34 11.64
CA PRO A 167 -22.93 9.04 11.48
C PRO A 167 -23.53 9.55 10.17
N ALA A 168 -22.76 10.23 9.31
CA ALA A 168 -23.19 10.65 7.98
C ALA A 168 -22.95 9.60 6.87
N LEU A 169 -22.29 8.47 7.15
CA LEU A 169 -21.97 7.45 6.12
C LEU A 169 -23.01 6.32 6.00
N MET A 170 -23.85 6.11 7.02
CA MET A 170 -24.82 4.99 7.06
C MET A 170 -26.28 5.43 6.87
N GLY A 171 -26.56 6.73 6.89
CA GLY A 171 -27.88 7.30 6.71
C GLY A 171 -28.23 7.60 5.26
N GLY A 172 -28.64 6.56 4.52
CA GLY A 172 -29.50 6.71 3.33
C GLY A 172 -28.80 7.09 2.02
N LEU A 173 -28.76 6.14 1.11
CA LEU A 173 -28.60 6.32 -0.34
C LEU A 173 -29.83 7.04 -0.96
N SER A 174 -30.28 8.14 -0.35
CA SER A 174 -31.44 8.91 -0.79
C SER A 174 -30.98 10.25 -1.36
N GLY A 175 -30.67 10.24 -2.66
CA GLY A 175 -31.11 11.30 -3.58
C GLY A 175 -30.66 12.74 -3.35
N VAL A 176 -29.55 13.02 -2.66
CA VAL A 176 -29.00 14.38 -2.60
C VAL A 176 -27.51 14.35 -2.87
N LEU A 177 -27.07 15.02 -3.95
CA LEU A 177 -25.71 15.56 -4.09
C LEU A 177 -25.45 16.53 -2.92
N SER A 178 -25.26 15.98 -1.73
CA SER A 178 -24.92 16.75 -0.54
C SER A 178 -23.49 17.25 -0.72
N VAL A 179 -23.20 18.47 -0.27
CA VAL A 179 -21.83 19.02 -0.20
C VAL A 179 -20.86 18.00 0.42
N LYS A 180 -21.34 17.17 1.36
CA LYS A 180 -20.60 16.05 1.95
C LYS A 180 -20.19 14.97 0.93
N GLY A 181 -21.09 14.58 0.03
CA GLY A 181 -20.80 13.62 -1.04
C GLY A 181 -19.80 14.17 -2.05
N LEU A 182 -19.89 15.48 -2.38
CA LEU A 182 -18.93 16.14 -3.25
C LEU A 182 -17.54 16.23 -2.59
N VAL A 183 -17.47 16.61 -1.32
CA VAL A 183 -16.22 16.64 -0.54
C VAL A 183 -15.59 15.25 -0.46
N TYR A 184 -16.39 14.21 -0.23
CA TYR A 184 -15.91 12.83 -0.24
C TYR A 184 -15.36 12.41 -1.62
N LEU A 185 -16.07 12.75 -2.70
CA LEU A 185 -15.62 12.47 -4.06
C LEU A 185 -14.30 13.20 -4.38
N ILE A 186 -14.17 14.46 -3.99
CA ILE A 186 -12.94 15.25 -4.16
C ILE A 186 -11.80 14.64 -3.35
N ALA A 187 -12.05 14.24 -2.10
CA ALA A 187 -11.05 13.59 -1.26
C ALA A 187 -10.59 12.25 -1.87
N LEU A 188 -11.52 11.44 -2.37
CA LEU A 188 -11.23 10.19 -3.06
C LEU A 188 -10.39 10.43 -4.32
N LEU A 189 -10.78 11.37 -5.17
CA LEU A 189 -10.03 11.74 -6.38
C LEU A 189 -8.63 12.26 -6.02
N THR A 190 -8.51 13.07 -4.98
CA THR A 190 -7.22 13.60 -4.53
C THR A 190 -6.31 12.47 -4.03
N SER A 191 -6.85 11.55 -3.23
CA SER A 191 -6.14 10.35 -2.76
C SER A 191 -5.70 9.44 -3.91
N LEU A 192 -6.57 9.25 -4.91
CA LEU A 192 -6.29 8.51 -6.13
C LEU A 192 -5.09 9.09 -6.90
N TYR A 193 -5.13 10.39 -7.20
CA TYR A 193 -4.03 11.07 -7.88
C TYR A 193 -2.74 11.05 -7.05
N PHE A 194 -2.86 11.26 -5.74
CA PHE A 194 -1.73 11.22 -4.83
C PHE A 194 -1.05 9.85 -4.83
N THR A 195 -1.81 8.75 -4.89
CA THR A 195 -1.27 7.39 -4.92
C THR A 195 -0.34 7.17 -6.13
N ALA A 196 -0.75 7.60 -7.33
CA ALA A 196 0.11 7.47 -8.51
C ALA A 196 1.33 8.39 -8.43
N VAL A 197 1.17 9.63 -7.95
CA VAL A 197 2.28 10.57 -7.76
C VAL A 197 3.27 10.05 -6.73
N ALA A 198 2.79 9.40 -5.67
CA ALA A 198 3.60 8.75 -4.65
C ALA A 198 4.41 7.60 -5.26
N LEU A 199 3.76 6.66 -5.98
CA LEU A 199 4.45 5.55 -6.64
C LEU A 199 5.52 6.02 -7.62
N VAL A 200 5.19 6.97 -8.49
CA VAL A 200 6.13 7.56 -9.46
C VAL A 200 7.21 8.37 -8.74
N GLY A 201 6.90 9.03 -7.63
CA GLY A 201 7.85 9.78 -6.81
C GLY A 201 8.89 8.87 -6.16
N VAL A 202 8.48 7.74 -5.60
CA VAL A 202 9.45 6.76 -5.05
C VAL A 202 10.31 6.20 -6.19
N ALA A 203 9.72 5.83 -7.32
CA ALA A 203 10.46 5.39 -8.50
C ALA A 203 11.48 6.45 -8.97
N ALA A 204 11.08 7.73 -9.06
CA ALA A 204 11.96 8.83 -9.40
C ALA A 204 13.14 8.96 -8.43
N SER A 205 12.91 8.80 -7.13
CA SER A 205 13.98 8.88 -6.13
C SER A 205 14.92 7.69 -6.10
N VAL A 206 14.48 6.53 -6.62
CA VAL A 206 15.31 5.33 -6.82
C VAL A 206 16.20 5.50 -8.04
N VAL A 207 15.65 6.02 -9.13
CA VAL A 207 16.36 6.19 -10.40
C VAL A 207 17.30 7.41 -10.37
N ASP A 208 16.83 8.53 -9.81
CA ASP A 208 17.47 9.83 -9.92
C ASP A 208 17.94 10.34 -8.55
N ARG A 209 19.25 10.23 -8.30
CA ARG A 209 19.86 10.50 -6.97
C ARG A 209 19.71 11.95 -6.50
N ARG A 210 19.44 12.87 -7.42
CA ARG A 210 19.26 14.30 -7.14
C ARG A 210 17.85 14.62 -6.64
N CYS A 211 16.87 13.76 -6.94
CA CYS A 211 15.45 14.00 -6.66
C CYS A 211 15.01 13.18 -5.46
N ARG A 212 14.74 13.85 -4.32
CA ARG A 212 14.44 13.18 -3.04
C ARG A 212 13.29 13.89 -2.32
N GLY A 213 12.49 13.14 -1.57
CA GLY A 213 11.41 13.71 -0.77
C GLY A 213 10.41 14.50 -1.61
N VAL A 214 10.14 15.73 -1.18
CA VAL A 214 9.22 16.66 -1.87
C VAL A 214 9.69 16.99 -3.29
N GLY A 215 11.01 16.99 -3.56
CA GLY A 215 11.54 17.21 -4.91
C GLY A 215 11.16 16.10 -5.88
N ALA A 216 11.22 14.84 -5.42
CA ALA A 216 10.79 13.68 -6.21
C ALA A 216 9.28 13.70 -6.45
N LEU A 217 8.49 14.06 -5.43
CA LEU A 217 7.03 14.23 -5.56
C LEU A 217 6.66 15.35 -6.53
N ARG A 218 7.39 16.47 -6.50
CA ARG A 218 7.16 17.58 -7.44
C ARG A 218 7.45 17.15 -8.89
N GLN A 219 8.53 16.42 -9.11
CA GLN A 219 8.86 15.90 -10.44
C GLN A 219 7.82 14.87 -10.89
N ALA A 220 7.44 13.93 -10.03
CA ALA A 220 6.39 12.96 -10.32
C ALA A 220 5.06 13.64 -10.63
N TRP A 221 4.69 14.67 -9.86
CA TRP A 221 3.50 15.49 -10.11
C TRP A 221 3.55 16.11 -11.51
N ARG A 222 4.66 16.74 -11.89
CA ARG A 222 4.83 17.31 -13.24
C ARG A 222 4.71 16.24 -14.33
N LEU A 223 5.33 15.08 -14.15
CA LEU A 223 5.26 13.99 -15.13
C LEU A 223 3.83 13.44 -15.27
N VAL A 224 3.11 13.26 -14.16
CA VAL A 224 1.74 12.72 -14.13
C VAL A 224 0.72 13.75 -14.62
N THR A 225 0.90 15.04 -14.37
CA THR A 225 -0.12 16.06 -14.70
C THR A 225 0.13 16.78 -16.02
N LEU A 226 1.40 17.05 -16.39
CA LEU A 226 1.75 17.90 -17.52
C LEU A 226 2.20 17.12 -18.76
N VAL A 227 2.85 15.97 -18.58
CA VAL A 227 3.50 15.24 -19.68
C VAL A 227 2.59 14.12 -20.17
N ARG A 228 2.27 13.14 -19.31
CA ARG A 228 1.56 11.92 -19.70
C ARG A 228 0.27 11.72 -18.92
N ARG A 229 -0.59 12.74 -18.88
CA ARG A 229 -1.82 12.77 -18.05
C ARG A 229 -2.75 11.58 -18.24
N LYS A 230 -2.91 11.09 -19.47
CA LYS A 230 -3.77 9.93 -19.78
C LYS A 230 -3.19 8.63 -19.22
N GLU A 231 -1.89 8.43 -19.38
CA GLU A 231 -1.17 7.26 -18.87
C GLU A 231 -1.03 7.31 -17.34
N GLY A 232 -0.82 8.50 -16.77
CA GLY A 232 -0.85 8.74 -15.33
C GLY A 232 -2.21 8.41 -14.72
N LEU A 233 -3.31 8.80 -15.36
CA LEU A 233 -4.67 8.42 -14.94
C LEU A 233 -4.87 6.90 -15.03
N LEU A 234 -4.33 6.25 -16.04
CA LEU A 234 -4.37 4.80 -16.18
C LEU A 234 -3.57 4.10 -15.05
N LEU A 235 -2.41 4.65 -14.69
CA LEU A 235 -1.61 4.18 -13.56
C LEU A 235 -2.36 4.37 -12.23
N VAL A 236 -3.09 5.47 -12.06
CA VAL A 236 -4.00 5.69 -10.90
C VAL A 236 -5.06 4.60 -10.83
N LEU A 237 -5.76 4.35 -11.95
CA LEU A 237 -6.78 3.30 -12.02
C LEU A 237 -6.20 1.94 -11.64
N VAL A 238 -5.06 1.59 -12.23
CA VAL A 238 -4.39 0.33 -11.93
C VAL A 238 -3.98 0.27 -10.46
N ALA A 239 -3.29 1.29 -9.92
CA ALA A 239 -2.82 1.29 -8.54
C ALA A 239 -3.96 1.17 -7.50
N HIS A 240 -5.16 1.67 -7.82
CA HIS A 240 -6.30 1.67 -6.90
C HIS A 240 -7.29 0.51 -7.10
N PHE A 241 -7.63 0.18 -8.34
CA PHE A 241 -8.56 -0.92 -8.62
C PHE A 241 -7.93 -2.29 -8.40
N VAL A 242 -6.62 -2.39 -8.60
CA VAL A 242 -5.94 -3.68 -8.47
C VAL A 242 -5.98 -4.23 -7.03
N PRO A 243 -5.67 -3.44 -5.97
CA PRO A 243 -5.81 -3.92 -4.59
C PRO A 243 -7.27 -4.20 -4.17
N THR A 244 -8.25 -3.46 -4.70
CA THR A 244 -9.67 -3.65 -4.34
C THR A 244 -10.25 -4.97 -4.86
N VAL A 245 -9.72 -5.50 -5.97
CA VAL A 245 -10.10 -6.82 -6.51
C VAL A 245 -9.73 -7.97 -5.56
N VAL A 246 -8.70 -7.79 -4.71
CA VAL A 246 -8.19 -8.85 -3.83
C VAL A 246 -8.82 -8.83 -2.43
N ALA A 247 -9.35 -7.67 -2.00
CA ALA A 247 -10.11 -7.54 -0.75
C ALA A 247 -11.22 -8.59 -0.51
N PRO A 248 -12.04 -9.01 -1.51
CA PRO A 248 -13.04 -10.05 -1.29
C PRO A 248 -12.43 -11.41 -0.95
N LEU A 249 -11.21 -11.73 -1.41
CA LEU A 249 -10.58 -13.03 -1.12
C LEU A 249 -10.25 -13.19 0.37
N TYR A 250 -9.85 -12.10 1.03
CA TYR A 250 -9.67 -12.11 2.49
C TYR A 250 -11.00 -12.37 3.22
N ARG A 251 -12.09 -11.74 2.77
CA ARG A 251 -13.43 -11.97 3.35
C ARG A 251 -13.88 -13.42 3.16
N VAL A 252 -13.64 -13.97 1.97
CA VAL A 252 -13.93 -15.37 1.65
C VAL A 252 -13.13 -16.31 2.55
N ALA A 253 -11.87 -16.02 2.83
CA ALA A 253 -11.07 -16.79 3.79
C ALA A 253 -11.70 -16.82 5.19
N LEU A 254 -12.20 -15.68 5.68
CA LEU A 254 -12.90 -15.59 6.97
C LEU A 254 -14.22 -16.39 7.01
N VAL A 255 -14.90 -16.55 5.88
CA VAL A 255 -16.09 -17.41 5.79
C VAL A 255 -15.68 -18.88 5.85
N TYR A 256 -14.68 -19.28 5.07
CA TYR A 256 -14.21 -20.67 5.04
C TYR A 256 -13.56 -21.14 6.33
N ALA A 257 -13.00 -20.22 7.12
CA ALA A 257 -12.52 -20.49 8.48
C ALA A 257 -13.51 -21.27 9.35
N LYS A 258 -14.82 -21.01 9.19
CA LYS A 258 -15.87 -21.68 9.97
C LYS A 258 -16.15 -23.12 9.53
N THR A 259 -15.74 -23.49 8.32
CA THR A 259 -16.11 -24.78 7.69
C THR A 259 -14.90 -25.69 7.52
N SER A 260 -13.74 -25.14 7.16
CA SER A 260 -12.51 -25.91 6.94
C SER A 260 -11.28 -25.04 7.13
N MET A 261 -10.42 -25.43 8.07
CA MET A 261 -9.14 -24.76 8.33
C MET A 261 -8.21 -24.82 7.11
N ALA A 262 -8.23 -25.94 6.37
CA ALA A 262 -7.39 -26.10 5.18
C ALA A 262 -7.80 -25.12 4.05
N LEU A 263 -9.09 -24.93 3.82
CA LEU A 263 -9.59 -23.97 2.83
C LEU A 263 -9.32 -22.52 3.24
N CYS A 264 -9.39 -22.22 4.54
CA CYS A 264 -8.99 -20.92 5.08
C CYS A 264 -7.52 -20.61 4.78
N LEU A 265 -6.61 -21.51 5.17
CA LEU A 265 -5.17 -21.34 4.95
C LEU A 265 -4.82 -21.22 3.45
N CYS A 266 -5.45 -22.03 2.60
CA CYS A 266 -5.27 -21.92 1.14
C CYS A 266 -5.74 -20.56 0.62
N SER A 267 -6.89 -20.07 1.09
CA SER A 267 -7.44 -18.77 0.68
C SER A 267 -6.56 -17.60 1.14
N LEU A 268 -6.01 -17.66 2.36
CA LEU A 268 -5.05 -16.67 2.86
C LEU A 268 -3.74 -16.69 2.07
N ALA A 269 -3.22 -17.88 1.71
CA ALA A 269 -2.03 -17.99 0.88
C ALA A 269 -2.24 -17.40 -0.52
N MET A 270 -3.39 -17.68 -1.14
CA MET A 270 -3.77 -17.11 -2.43
C MET A 270 -3.94 -15.58 -2.34
N HIS A 271 -4.57 -15.09 -1.29
CA HIS A 271 -4.72 -13.65 -1.01
C HIS A 271 -3.34 -12.97 -0.88
N ALA A 272 -2.44 -13.52 -0.08
CA ALA A 272 -1.11 -12.98 0.15
C ALA A 272 -0.26 -12.97 -1.13
N PHE A 273 -0.28 -14.07 -1.88
CA PHE A 273 0.44 -14.17 -3.15
C PHE A 273 -0.07 -13.18 -4.19
N LEU A 274 -1.39 -13.13 -4.38
CA LEU A 274 -2.00 -12.24 -5.36
C LEU A 274 -1.79 -10.77 -4.97
N SER A 275 -1.98 -10.40 -3.71
CA SER A 275 -1.69 -9.06 -3.21
C SER A 275 -0.24 -8.64 -3.46
N CYS A 276 0.72 -9.55 -3.22
CA CYS A 276 2.13 -9.27 -3.44
C CYS A 276 2.46 -9.13 -4.94
N ALA A 277 1.94 -10.02 -5.79
CA ALA A 277 2.14 -9.98 -7.23
C ALA A 277 1.59 -8.69 -7.85
N LEU A 278 0.42 -8.24 -7.37
CA LEU A 278 -0.22 -7.01 -7.81
C LEU A 278 0.54 -5.75 -7.37
N GLN A 279 1.08 -5.75 -6.15
CA GLN A 279 1.96 -4.66 -5.70
C GLN A 279 3.27 -4.63 -6.49
N LEU A 280 3.83 -5.79 -6.83
CA LEU A 280 4.99 -5.86 -7.71
C LEU A 280 4.66 -5.29 -9.10
N PHE A 281 3.49 -5.62 -9.64
CA PHE A 281 2.99 -5.07 -10.90
C PHE A 281 2.83 -3.54 -10.86
N SER A 282 2.24 -2.99 -9.80
CA SER A 282 2.06 -1.53 -9.70
C SER A 282 3.39 -0.78 -9.59
N LEU A 283 4.36 -1.32 -8.84
CA LEU A 283 5.68 -0.73 -8.70
C LEU A 283 6.50 -0.83 -10.00
N THR A 284 6.46 -1.98 -10.68
CA THR A 284 7.11 -2.13 -11.99
C THR A 284 6.48 -1.21 -13.03
N ALA A 285 5.15 -1.12 -13.09
CA ALA A 285 4.45 -0.17 -13.95
C ALA A 285 4.85 1.28 -13.68
N ALA A 286 4.96 1.68 -12.40
CA ALA A 286 5.42 3.01 -12.03
C ALA A 286 6.87 3.28 -12.47
N THR A 287 7.77 2.29 -12.37
CA THR A 287 9.15 2.45 -12.88
C THR A 287 9.21 2.58 -14.39
N VAL A 288 8.49 1.75 -15.14
CA VAL A 288 8.45 1.83 -16.61
C VAL A 288 7.85 3.15 -17.05
N TYR A 289 6.74 3.56 -16.44
CA TYR A 289 6.12 4.86 -16.67
C TYR A 289 7.12 5.99 -16.46
N TYR A 290 7.87 5.98 -15.36
CA TYR A 290 8.87 7.00 -15.07
C TYR A 290 9.96 7.07 -16.16
N TYR A 291 10.52 5.93 -16.57
CA TYR A 291 11.53 5.90 -17.64
C TYR A 291 10.98 6.37 -18.98
N GLN A 292 9.77 5.93 -19.37
CA GLN A 292 9.14 6.36 -20.61
C GLN A 292 8.77 7.86 -20.60
N ALA A 293 8.29 8.37 -19.46
CA ALA A 293 7.96 9.78 -19.31
C ALA A 293 9.21 10.67 -19.37
N MET A 294 10.32 10.26 -18.73
CA MET A 294 11.60 10.98 -18.81
C MET A 294 12.21 10.98 -20.22
N GLN A 295 12.00 9.93 -21.01
CA GLN A 295 12.46 9.86 -22.41
C GLN A 295 11.57 10.63 -23.39
N SER A 296 10.42 11.16 -22.94
CA SER A 296 9.53 11.92 -23.82
C SER A 296 10.15 13.26 -24.22
N LYS A 297 9.99 13.63 -25.50
CA LYS A 297 10.49 14.92 -26.04
C LYS A 297 9.94 16.12 -25.27
N GLU A 298 8.76 16.00 -24.67
CA GLU A 298 8.12 17.05 -23.87
C GLU A 298 8.90 17.37 -22.59
N VAL A 299 9.47 16.36 -21.93
CA VAL A 299 10.35 16.58 -20.76
C VAL A 299 11.67 17.22 -21.18
N ILE A 300 12.23 16.82 -22.32
CA ILE A 300 13.47 17.39 -22.87
C ILE A 300 13.27 18.88 -23.19
N ASN A 301 12.14 19.23 -23.82
CA ASN A 301 11.81 20.63 -24.13
C ASN A 301 11.48 21.45 -22.86
N ALA A 302 10.78 20.87 -21.88
CA ALA A 302 10.47 21.54 -20.61
C ALA A 302 11.71 21.77 -19.72
N LEU A 303 12.73 20.90 -19.81
CA LEU A 303 14.03 21.09 -19.15
C LEU A 303 14.90 22.14 -19.84
N TRP A 304 14.66 22.42 -21.12
CA TRP A 304 15.35 23.47 -21.90
C TRP A 304 14.70 24.86 -21.78
N LEU A 305 13.47 24.94 -21.28
CA LEU A 305 12.71 26.18 -21.05
C LEU A 305 12.79 26.68 -19.58
N CYS A 306 13.68 26.09 -18.78
CA CYS A 306 14.06 26.54 -17.44
C CYS A 306 15.56 26.87 -17.43
#